data_AF-A0A2S7RUB8-F1
#
_entry.id   AF-A0A2S7RUB8-F1
#
_cell.length_a   1.000
_cell.length_b   1.000
_cell.length_c   1.000
_cell.angle_alpha   90.00
_cell.angle_beta   90.00
_cell.angle_gamma   90.00
#
_symmetry.space_group_name_H-M   'P 1'
#
loop_
_entity.id
_entity.type
_entity.pdbx_description
1 polymer ?
#
loop_
_entity_poly.entity_id
_entity_poly.type
_entity_poly.pdbx_seq_one_letter_code
_entity_poly.pdbx_strand_id
1 'polypeptide(L)'
;MEQVKIFALEYAVSVFNEIISQDSDSGKFKIVWNTDKGFATCETLLWTDYNYVVLSEELSYERFRQITFDPSSDSENALKVVRFKLFDYFKNRSASTFTKRPDQLLLFLLDIVDNSGIEDLEYPNYSTIRNFKTLDGLIDLPFILNIDLNLSPVSLIKEQTTTP
;
A
#
# COMPACT_ATOMS: atom_id res chain seq x y z
N MET A 1 6.69 -7.33 10.34
CA MET A 1 6.57 -7.79 8.94
C MET A 1 7.77 -7.28 8.17
N GLU A 2 8.29 -8.01 7.18
CA GLU A 2 9.40 -7.54 6.34
C GLU A 2 9.00 -6.32 5.50
N GLN A 3 9.95 -5.42 5.24
CA GLN A 3 9.67 -4.14 4.57
C GLN A 3 9.06 -4.32 3.17
N VAL A 4 9.61 -5.25 2.37
CA VAL A 4 9.06 -5.57 1.04
C VAL A 4 7.59 -5.97 1.13
N LYS A 5 7.21 -6.75 2.15
CA LYS A 5 5.82 -7.19 2.35
C LYS A 5 4.92 -6.05 2.81
N ILE A 6 5.41 -5.13 3.64
CA ILE A 6 4.66 -3.92 4.05
C ILE A 6 4.31 -3.09 2.80
N PHE A 7 5.31 -2.79 1.97
CA PHE A 7 5.11 -2.05 0.71
C PHE A 7 4.18 -2.80 -0.25
N ALA A 8 4.40 -4.10 -0.40
CA ALA A 8 3.56 -4.95 -1.23
C ALA A 8 2.10 -4.98 -0.77
N LEU A 9 1.85 -5.01 0.54
CA LEU A 9 0.49 -4.99 1.09
C LEU A 9 -0.21 -3.64 0.89
N GLU A 10 0.48 -2.53 1.16
CA GLU A 10 -0.08 -1.20 0.87
C GLU A 10 -0.39 -1.04 -0.61
N TYR A 11 0.50 -1.52 -1.48
CA TYR A 11 0.28 -1.52 -2.91
C TYR A 11 -0.89 -2.44 -3.31
N ALA A 12 -1.02 -3.61 -2.69
CA ALA A 12 -2.13 -4.54 -2.91
C ALA A 12 -3.47 -3.89 -2.60
N VAL A 13 -3.56 -3.14 -1.50
CA VAL A 13 -4.76 -2.35 -1.15
C VAL A 13 -5.02 -1.27 -2.20
N SER A 14 -3.99 -0.58 -2.68
CA SER A 14 -4.11 0.42 -3.76
C SER A 14 -4.63 -0.19 -5.07
N VAL A 15 -4.10 -1.35 -5.48
CA VAL A 15 -4.57 -2.09 -6.67
C VAL A 15 -6.00 -2.58 -6.47
N PHE A 16 -6.36 -3.07 -5.29
CA PHE A 16 -7.74 -3.44 -5.01
C PHE A 16 -8.69 -2.24 -5.11
N ASN A 17 -8.27 -1.08 -4.58
CA ASN A 17 -9.02 0.18 -4.72
C ASN A 17 -9.18 0.59 -6.20
N GLU A 18 -8.16 0.38 -7.04
CA GLU A 18 -8.26 0.58 -8.48
C GLU A 18 -9.30 -0.35 -9.12
N ILE A 19 -9.28 -1.64 -8.78
CA ILE A 19 -10.21 -2.64 -9.31
C ILE A 19 -11.67 -2.29 -8.97
N ILE A 20 -11.94 -1.84 -7.74
CA ILE A 20 -13.30 -1.46 -7.31
C ILE A 20 -13.68 -0.02 -7.67
N SER A 21 -12.76 0.80 -8.18
CA SER A 21 -13.02 2.22 -8.49
C SER A 21 -14.10 2.44 -9.54
N GLN A 22 -14.37 1.42 -10.36
CA GLN A 22 -15.44 1.42 -11.35
C GLN A 22 -16.84 1.24 -10.74
N ASP A 23 -16.92 0.92 -9.45
CA ASP A 23 -18.15 0.60 -8.73
C ASP A 23 -18.41 1.68 -7.67
N SER A 24 -19.37 2.58 -7.96
CA SER A 24 -19.55 3.89 -7.31
C SER A 24 -19.75 3.84 -5.79
N ASP A 25 -20.21 2.70 -5.27
CA ASP A 25 -20.54 2.53 -3.84
C ASP A 25 -19.41 1.89 -3.02
N SER A 26 -18.28 1.57 -3.65
CA SER A 26 -17.27 0.70 -3.03
C SER A 26 -16.41 1.41 -1.98
N GLY A 27 -16.18 2.73 -2.14
CA GLY A 27 -15.25 3.51 -1.32
C GLY A 27 -13.79 3.06 -1.50
N LYS A 28 -12.84 3.77 -0.90
CA LYS A 28 -11.42 3.36 -0.86
C LYS A 28 -11.08 2.76 0.49
N PHE A 29 -10.25 1.73 0.51
CA PHE A 29 -9.73 1.13 1.73
C PHE A 29 -8.36 1.69 2.11
N LYS A 30 -8.12 1.80 3.42
CA LYS A 30 -6.82 2.09 4.04
C LYS A 30 -6.50 1.06 5.11
N ILE A 31 -5.20 0.82 5.32
CA ILE A 31 -4.71 -0.09 6.35
C ILE A 31 -4.62 0.64 7.67
N VAL A 32 -5.10 -0.02 8.72
CA VAL A 32 -4.74 0.30 10.10
C VAL A 32 -3.61 -0.63 10.51
N TRP A 33 -2.52 -0.02 10.95
CA TRP A 33 -1.32 -0.69 11.42
C TRP A 33 -1.32 -0.71 12.94
N ASN A 34 -0.95 -1.84 13.52
CA ASN A 34 -0.43 -1.90 14.87
C ASN A 34 1.04 -1.49 14.84
N THR A 35 1.41 -0.59 15.75
CA THR A 35 2.75 -0.01 15.86
C THR A 35 3.13 0.08 17.33
N ASP A 36 4.41 0.34 17.63
CA ASP A 36 4.87 0.54 19.01
C ASP A 36 4.27 1.79 19.69
N LYS A 37 3.57 2.64 18.92
CA LYS A 37 2.86 3.84 19.40
C LYS A 37 1.34 3.64 19.45
N GLY A 38 0.86 2.41 19.23
CA GLY A 38 -0.56 2.08 19.16
C GLY A 38 -1.06 1.91 17.73
N PHE A 39 -2.37 1.83 17.56
CA PHE A 39 -2.99 1.70 16.24
C PHE A 39 -2.90 3.01 15.48
N ALA A 40 -2.44 2.94 14.23
CA ALA A 40 -2.21 4.11 13.39
C ALA A 40 -2.58 3.87 11.93
N THR A 41 -2.88 4.95 11.23
CA THR A 41 -2.87 5.00 9.77
C THR A 41 -1.60 5.70 9.32
N CYS A 42 -0.99 5.22 8.25
CA CYS A 42 0.15 5.87 7.61
C CYS A 42 0.31 5.39 6.16
N GLU A 43 1.08 6.14 5.39
CA GLU A 43 1.50 5.80 4.03
C GLU A 43 2.97 5.40 4.05
N THR A 44 3.23 4.15 3.68
CA THR A 44 4.58 3.59 3.58
C THR A 44 5.12 3.73 2.17
N LEU A 45 4.26 3.83 1.15
CA LEU A 45 4.65 4.09 -0.23
C LEU A 45 4.66 5.59 -0.53
N LEU A 46 5.67 6.01 -1.26
CA LEU A 46 5.72 7.33 -1.88
C LEU A 46 5.09 7.28 -3.26
N TRP A 47 4.18 8.22 -3.53
CA TRP A 47 3.49 8.34 -4.80
C TRP A 47 3.88 9.64 -5.49
N THR A 48 4.02 9.58 -6.81
CA THR A 48 4.13 10.76 -7.67
C THR A 48 2.75 11.36 -7.95
N ASP A 49 2.73 12.58 -8.49
CA ASP A 49 1.50 13.25 -8.92
C ASP A 49 0.72 12.48 -10.00
N TYR A 50 1.38 11.53 -10.68
CA TYR A 50 0.78 10.67 -11.70
C TYR A 50 0.33 9.30 -11.16
N ASN A 51 0.26 9.12 -9.84
CA ASN A 51 -0.08 7.86 -9.15
C ASN A 51 0.88 6.69 -9.45
N TYR A 52 2.12 6.97 -9.85
CA TYR A 52 3.18 5.96 -9.87
C TYR A 52 3.90 5.91 -8.53
N VAL A 53 4.15 4.70 -8.04
CA VAL A 53 4.96 4.47 -6.84
C VAL A 53 6.40 4.87 -7.12
N VAL A 54 7.02 5.64 -6.24
CA VAL A 54 8.47 5.89 -6.27
C VAL A 54 9.16 4.63 -5.75
N LEU A 55 10.17 4.13 -6.48
CA LEU A 55 11.03 3.03 -6.06
C LEU A 55 12.26 3.55 -5.33
N SER A 56 12.86 4.63 -5.83
CA SER A 56 14.02 5.24 -5.20
C SER A 56 14.12 6.73 -5.52
N GLU A 57 14.83 7.45 -4.66
CA GLU A 57 15.18 8.86 -4.87
C GLU A 57 16.69 9.00 -4.88
N GLU A 58 17.21 9.64 -5.91
CA GLU A 58 18.63 9.93 -6.07
C GLU A 58 18.86 11.44 -6.04
N LEU A 59 19.83 11.91 -5.25
CA LEU A 59 20.25 13.30 -5.30
C LEU A 59 21.11 13.51 -6.55
N SER A 60 20.64 14.32 -7.49
CA SER A 60 21.35 14.64 -8.73
C SER A 60 21.56 16.15 -8.84
N TYR A 61 22.81 16.61 -8.71
CA TYR A 61 23.35 17.98 -8.85
C TYR A 61 22.58 19.09 -8.09
N GLU A 62 21.28 19.28 -8.35
CA GLU A 62 20.41 20.31 -7.76
C GLU A 62 18.96 19.83 -7.50
N ARG A 63 18.63 18.56 -7.80
CA ARG A 63 17.26 18.03 -7.65
C ARG A 63 17.26 16.58 -7.18
N PHE A 64 16.16 16.18 -6.55
CA PHE A 64 15.85 14.77 -6.38
C PHE A 64 15.35 14.22 -7.71
N ARG A 65 16.00 13.17 -8.20
CA ARG A 65 15.52 12.35 -9.31
C ARG A 65 14.77 11.17 -8.70
N GLN A 66 13.51 11.02 -9.08
CA GLN A 66 12.70 9.88 -8.67
C GLN A 66 12.76 8.81 -9.75
N ILE A 67 13.05 7.58 -9.34
CA ILE A 67 12.86 6.38 -10.15
C ILE A 67 11.52 5.81 -9.75
N THR A 68 10.61 5.67 -10.71
CA THR A 68 9.23 5.27 -10.46
C THR A 68 8.93 3.89 -11.00
N PHE A 69 8.02 3.19 -10.34
CA PHE A 69 7.44 1.94 -10.77
C PHE A 69 6.61 2.16 -12.04
N ASP A 70 6.98 1.46 -13.10
CA ASP A 70 6.17 1.33 -14.32
C ASP A 70 5.64 -0.11 -14.42
N PRO A 71 4.32 -0.33 -14.30
CA PRO A 71 3.72 -1.66 -14.41
C PRO A 71 3.90 -2.28 -15.81
N SER A 72 4.24 -1.49 -16.83
CA SER A 72 4.44 -1.91 -18.22
C SER A 72 5.89 -2.31 -18.52
N SER A 73 6.82 -2.01 -17.62
CA SER A 73 8.25 -2.31 -17.81
C SER A 73 8.55 -3.79 -17.61
N ASP A 74 9.60 -4.31 -18.24
CA ASP A 74 10.00 -5.72 -18.16
C ASP A 74 10.73 -6.10 -16.86
N SER A 75 11.01 -5.14 -15.95
CA SER A 75 11.69 -5.44 -14.69
C SER A 75 10.83 -6.32 -13.76
N GLU A 76 11.50 -7.24 -13.06
CA GLU A 76 10.88 -8.04 -12.00
C GLU A 76 10.90 -7.24 -10.70
N ASN A 77 9.73 -6.74 -10.31
CA ASN A 77 9.52 -5.93 -9.11
C ASN A 77 8.39 -6.54 -8.27
N ALA A 78 8.53 -6.51 -6.95
CA ALA A 78 7.55 -7.04 -6.00
C ALA A 78 6.13 -6.50 -6.26
N LEU A 79 6.01 -5.20 -6.55
CA LEU A 79 4.74 -4.52 -6.81
C LEU A 79 4.08 -5.05 -8.10
N LYS A 80 4.87 -5.35 -9.13
CA LYS A 80 4.38 -5.93 -10.40
C LYS A 80 3.75 -7.29 -10.18
N VAL A 81 4.42 -8.17 -9.42
CA VAL A 81 3.92 -9.51 -9.10
C VAL A 81 2.58 -9.44 -8.37
N VAL A 82 2.49 -8.58 -7.35
CA VAL A 82 1.24 -8.37 -6.60
C VAL A 82 0.12 -7.83 -7.50
N ARG A 83 0.42 -6.84 -8.34
CA ARG A 83 -0.55 -6.31 -9.32
C ARG A 83 -1.08 -7.41 -10.22
N PHE A 84 -0.17 -8.17 -10.84
CA PHE A 84 -0.53 -9.22 -11.78
C PHE A 84 -1.45 -10.26 -11.12
N LYS A 85 -1.11 -10.74 -9.91
CA LYS A 85 -1.92 -11.71 -9.19
C LYS A 85 -3.32 -11.20 -8.85
N LEU A 86 -3.43 -9.93 -8.41
CA LEU A 86 -4.73 -9.33 -8.10
C LEU A 86 -5.60 -9.20 -9.34
N PHE A 87 -5.06 -8.67 -10.44
CA PHE A 87 -5.80 -8.54 -11.69
C PHE A 87 -6.19 -9.89 -12.28
N ASP A 88 -5.31 -10.90 -12.22
CA ASP A 88 -5.63 -12.25 -12.68
C ASP A 88 -6.75 -12.89 -11.84
N TYR A 89 -6.68 -12.75 -10.51
CA TYR A 89 -7.71 -13.25 -9.61
C TYR A 89 -9.09 -12.62 -9.90
N PHE A 90 -9.14 -11.30 -10.09
CA PHE A 90 -10.38 -10.57 -10.32
C PHE A 90 -10.84 -10.51 -11.78
N LYS A 91 -10.04 -11.02 -12.74
CA LYS A 91 -10.36 -11.01 -14.18
C LYS A 91 -11.75 -11.56 -14.50
N ASN A 92 -12.17 -12.60 -13.78
CA ASN A 92 -13.48 -13.24 -13.95
C ASN A 92 -14.28 -13.31 -12.63
N ARG A 93 -13.93 -12.50 -11.62
CA ARG A 93 -14.55 -12.53 -10.29
C ARG A 93 -14.97 -11.13 -9.88
N SER A 94 -16.12 -11.01 -9.22
CA SER A 94 -16.56 -9.70 -8.71
C SER A 94 -15.83 -9.32 -7.43
N ALA A 95 -15.05 -8.24 -7.47
CA ALA A 95 -14.39 -7.65 -6.30
C ALA A 95 -15.39 -7.08 -5.28
N SER A 96 -16.63 -6.78 -5.70
CA SER A 96 -17.71 -6.26 -4.84
C SER A 96 -18.01 -7.14 -3.62
N THR A 97 -17.74 -8.44 -3.69
CA THR A 97 -17.96 -9.35 -2.55
C THR A 97 -17.07 -8.99 -1.37
N PHE A 98 -15.84 -8.55 -1.65
CA PHE A 98 -14.87 -8.15 -0.62
C PHE A 98 -15.17 -6.77 -0.03
N THR A 99 -15.88 -5.90 -0.75
CA THR A 99 -16.17 -4.53 -0.26
C THR A 99 -17.08 -4.51 0.96
N LYS A 100 -17.84 -5.60 1.20
CA LYS A 100 -18.68 -5.80 2.39
C LYS A 100 -18.00 -6.63 3.48
N ARG A 101 -16.81 -7.16 3.22
CA ARG A 101 -16.05 -8.06 4.10
C ARG A 101 -14.59 -7.62 4.20
N PRO A 102 -14.31 -6.46 4.82
CA PRO A 102 -12.94 -5.95 4.98
C PRO A 102 -12.03 -6.92 5.74
N ASP A 103 -12.60 -7.74 6.63
CA ASP A 103 -11.90 -8.83 7.32
C ASP A 103 -11.35 -9.88 6.34
N GLN A 104 -12.19 -10.36 5.43
CA GLN A 104 -11.80 -11.35 4.42
C GLN A 104 -10.87 -10.74 3.37
N LEU A 105 -11.07 -9.46 3.04
CA LEU A 105 -10.21 -8.74 2.12
C LEU A 105 -8.78 -8.66 2.68
N LEU A 106 -8.61 -8.26 3.95
CA LEU A 106 -7.28 -8.17 4.55
C LEU A 106 -6.57 -9.51 4.54
N LEU A 107 -7.25 -10.59 4.95
CA LEU A 107 -6.69 -11.95 4.94
C LEU A 107 -6.30 -12.39 3.53
N PHE A 108 -7.13 -12.11 2.53
CA PHE A 108 -6.84 -12.43 1.14
C PHE A 108 -5.63 -11.65 0.61
N LEU A 109 -5.53 -10.35 0.89
CA LEU A 109 -4.38 -9.55 0.43
C LEU A 109 -3.08 -9.99 1.11
N LEU A 110 -3.15 -10.34 2.39
CA LEU A 110 -2.02 -10.94 3.12
C LEU A 110 -1.58 -12.25 2.49
N ASP A 111 -2.53 -13.15 2.19
CA ASP A 111 -2.24 -14.43 1.54
C ASP A 111 -1.60 -14.24 0.17
N ILE A 112 -2.05 -13.26 -0.62
CA ILE A 112 -1.37 -12.90 -1.87
C ILE A 112 0.07 -12.47 -1.58
N VAL A 113 0.30 -11.51 -0.69
CA VAL A 113 1.65 -10.99 -0.40
C VAL A 113 2.59 -12.09 0.09
N ASP A 114 2.15 -12.93 1.03
CA ASP A 114 2.97 -13.97 1.63
C ASP A 114 3.29 -15.13 0.69
N ASN A 115 2.41 -15.44 -0.27
CA ASN A 115 2.62 -16.53 -1.23
C ASN A 115 3.12 -16.03 -2.61
N SER A 116 3.66 -14.81 -2.68
CA SER A 116 4.10 -14.23 -3.96
C SER A 116 5.57 -14.41 -4.31
N GLY A 117 6.41 -14.90 -3.39
CA GLY A 117 7.83 -15.09 -3.67
C GLY A 117 8.51 -13.77 -4.05
N ILE A 118 8.11 -12.69 -3.37
CA ILE A 118 8.53 -11.32 -3.67
C ILE A 118 9.76 -10.89 -2.86
N GLU A 119 10.21 -11.74 -1.93
CA GLU A 119 11.24 -11.45 -0.95
C GLU A 119 12.59 -11.08 -1.59
N ASP A 120 12.90 -11.67 -2.75
CA ASP A 120 14.16 -11.44 -3.49
C ASP A 120 14.03 -10.44 -4.66
N LEU A 121 12.85 -9.82 -4.84
CA LEU A 121 12.60 -8.91 -5.97
C LEU A 121 12.94 -7.46 -5.64
N GLU A 122 13.07 -6.62 -6.67
CA GLU A 122 13.22 -5.17 -6.47
C GLU A 122 11.98 -4.58 -5.79
N TYR A 123 12.20 -3.70 -4.81
CA TYR A 123 11.15 -2.99 -4.07
C TYR A 123 11.64 -1.58 -3.66
N PRO A 124 10.73 -0.68 -3.21
CA PRO A 124 11.13 0.66 -2.82
C PRO A 124 12.24 0.70 -1.75
N ASN A 125 13.24 1.56 -1.90
CA ASN A 125 14.46 1.53 -1.07
C ASN A 125 14.60 2.72 -0.10
N TYR A 126 13.49 3.34 0.29
CA TYR A 126 13.46 4.43 1.27
C TYR A 126 12.85 3.99 2.61
N SER A 127 13.13 4.77 3.65
CA SER A 127 12.64 4.55 5.01
C SER A 127 11.64 5.62 5.46
N THR A 128 11.09 6.45 4.57
CA THR A 128 10.16 7.50 4.98
C THR A 128 8.74 6.94 5.05
N ILE A 129 8.07 7.11 6.20
CA ILE A 129 6.61 6.94 6.32
C ILE A 129 5.98 8.33 6.34
N ARG A 130 4.88 8.52 5.61
CA ARG A 130 4.11 9.76 5.54
C ARG A 130 2.78 9.65 6.28
N ASN A 131 2.23 10.82 6.62
CA ASN A 131 0.88 10.97 7.15
C ASN A 131 0.59 10.03 8.33
N PHE A 132 1.55 9.93 9.26
CA PHE A 132 1.43 9.04 10.41
C PHE A 132 0.48 9.64 11.43
N LYS A 133 -0.60 8.93 11.70
CA LYS A 133 -1.64 9.37 12.64
C LYS A 133 -2.11 8.21 13.50
N THR A 134 -2.00 8.35 14.82
CA THR A 134 -2.59 7.38 15.75
C THR A 134 -4.11 7.53 15.80
N LEU A 135 -4.82 6.42 16.01
CA LEU A 135 -6.29 6.42 16.03
C LEU A 135 -6.87 7.17 17.24
N ASP A 136 -6.10 7.30 18.33
CA ASP A 136 -6.44 8.13 19.50
C ASP A 136 -6.20 9.63 19.27
N GLY A 137 -5.60 10.01 18.14
CA GLY A 137 -5.30 11.39 17.78
C GLY A 137 -4.16 12.05 18.56
N LEU A 138 -3.42 11.30 19.38
CA LEU A 138 -2.33 11.84 20.19
C LEU A 138 -1.07 12.18 19.37
N ILE A 139 -0.85 11.46 18.27
CA ILE A 139 0.27 11.68 17.36
C ILE A 139 -0.26 11.92 15.96
N ASP A 140 0.11 13.05 15.38
CA ASP A 140 -0.18 13.45 14.00
C ASP A 140 1.09 14.08 13.43
N LEU A 141 1.80 13.32 12.59
CA LEU A 141 3.09 13.71 12.04
C LEU A 141 3.05 13.63 10.50
N PRO A 142 3.53 14.66 9.79
CA PRO A 142 3.52 14.66 8.32
C PRO A 142 4.46 13.59 7.76
N PHE A 143 5.55 13.28 8.46
CA PHE A 143 6.44 12.19 8.13
C PHE A 143 7.21 11.70 9.36
N ILE A 144 7.72 10.48 9.27
CA ILE A 144 8.67 9.89 10.21
C ILE A 144 9.73 9.11 9.44
N LEU A 145 10.98 9.18 9.89
CA LEU A 145 12.06 8.32 9.41
C LEU A 145 11.90 6.96 10.12
N ASN A 146 11.45 5.97 9.35
CA ASN A 146 11.12 4.63 9.78
C ASN A 146 12.37 3.84 10.09
N ILE A 147 12.94 4.04 11.28
CA ILE A 147 14.03 3.17 11.74
C ILE A 147 13.45 1.91 12.40
N ASP A 148 12.27 1.92 13.06
CA ASP A 148 11.81 0.74 13.83
C ASP A 148 10.29 0.64 14.15
N LEU A 149 9.34 1.17 13.37
CA LEU A 149 7.91 1.23 13.81
C LEU A 149 7.15 -0.11 13.92
N ASN A 150 7.80 -1.25 13.64
CA ASN A 150 7.21 -2.60 13.74
C ASN A 150 5.77 -2.69 13.22
N LEU A 151 5.57 -2.32 11.96
CA LEU A 151 4.24 -2.30 11.36
C LEU A 151 3.69 -3.72 11.19
N SER A 152 2.49 -3.94 11.74
CA SER A 152 1.70 -5.15 11.53
C SER A 152 0.26 -4.75 11.16
N PRO A 153 -0.29 -5.21 10.04
CA PRO A 153 -1.63 -4.82 9.62
C PRO A 153 -2.68 -5.47 10.54
N VAL A 154 -3.67 -4.70 10.99
CA VAL A 154 -4.73 -5.20 11.89
C VAL A 154 -6.13 -4.98 11.39
N SER A 155 -6.36 -4.01 10.50
CA SER A 155 -7.68 -3.74 9.96
C SER A 155 -7.61 -3.03 8.61
N LEU A 156 -8.69 -3.13 7.84
CA LEU A 156 -8.98 -2.27 6.70
C LEU A 156 -10.17 -1.40 7.05
N ILE A 157 -9.99 -0.09 6.92
CA ILE A 157 -11.06 0.89 7.09
C ILE A 157 -11.43 1.47 5.72
N LYS A 158 -12.72 1.74 5.50
CA LYS A 158 -13.15 2.54 4.35
C LYS A 158 -12.92 4.01 4.64
N GLU A 159 -12.28 4.71 3.72
CA GLU A 159 -12.27 6.17 3.72
C GLU A 159 -13.72 6.65 3.66
N GLN A 160 -14.10 7.45 4.65
CA GLN A 160 -15.36 8.16 4.59
C GLN A 160 -15.18 9.32 3.62
N THR A 161 -15.95 9.33 2.52
CA THR A 161 -16.12 10.54 1.74
C THR A 161 -16.87 11.53 2.61
N THR A 162 -16.14 12.46 3.24
CA THR A 162 -16.74 13.69 3.73
C THR A 162 -17.19 14.48 2.51
N THR A 163 -18.48 14.38 2.18
CA THR A 163 -19.12 15.36 1.31
C THR A 163 -18.97 16.73 1.98
N PRO A 164 -18.36 17.73 1.33
CA PRO A 164 -18.27 19.08 1.86
C PRO A 164 -19.66 19.74 2.00
#